data_AF-A0A832HYE5-F1
#
_entry.id   AF-A0A832HYE5-F1
#
_cell.length_a   1.000
_cell.length_b   1.000
_cell.length_c   1.000
_cell.angle_alpha   90.00
_cell.angle_beta   90.00
_cell.angle_gamma   90.00
#
_symmetry.space_group_name_H-M   'P 1'
#
loop_
_entity.id
_entity.type
_entity.pdbx_description
1 polymer ?
#
loop_
_entity_poly.entity_id
_entity_poly.type
_entity_poly.pdbx_seq_one_letter_code
_entity_poly.pdbx_strand_id
1 'polypeptide(L)'
;MEPMIKETIRRLTGGQEEIERQIDMLIQKHLGKVHFIPLKYRVLGGFIQSLNIKFGEFVELLLDEIIASEPNFTVVEGMSRATLTLELEENCERFIDEYVNNPPRGRDEILNSIDNRINDLYSKIFLLQNSSTSKFHEKQLDVNVLFKFDGTYYYVETKYNDDHDTGKFQDINRKFLKTYAGLVKHFKCTNPDQIKPILYYFNQSIRYNPNPYLRENIEIMRGPTFFTHFKTHTKYGEIQHILNTLGDTLEEEFDGYASMVTKKIHQLKVNQLLRLKE
;
A
#
# COMPACT_ATOMS: atom_id res chain seq x y z
N MET A 1 10.69 8.12 -18.10
CA MET A 1 10.05 8.23 -16.78
C MET A 1 8.87 9.19 -16.80
N GLU A 2 9.08 10.48 -17.06
CA GLU A 2 7.99 11.49 -17.02
C GLU A 2 6.79 11.19 -17.93
N PRO A 3 6.95 10.78 -19.22
CA PRO A 3 5.79 10.43 -20.05
C PRO A 3 4.98 9.25 -19.48
N MET A 4 5.66 8.28 -18.88
CA MET A 4 5.02 7.11 -18.25
C MET A 4 4.25 7.53 -16.99
N ILE A 5 4.82 8.35 -16.12
CA ILE A 5 4.12 8.87 -14.93
C ILE A 5 2.87 9.66 -15.34
N LYS A 6 3.00 10.56 -16.33
CA LYS A 6 1.88 11.35 -16.84
C LYS A 6 0.76 10.47 -17.40
N GLU A 7 1.12 9.44 -18.17
CA GLU A 7 0.17 8.50 -18.74
C GLU A 7 -0.53 7.67 -17.66
N THR A 8 0.19 7.17 -16.66
CA THR A 8 -0.39 6.40 -15.56
C THR A 8 -1.36 7.26 -14.74
N ILE A 9 -1.00 8.52 -14.43
CA ILE A 9 -1.91 9.44 -13.72
C ILE A 9 -3.17 9.70 -14.53
N ARG A 10 -3.06 9.95 -15.85
CA ARG A 10 -4.24 10.12 -16.72
C ARG A 10 -5.16 8.90 -16.74
N ARG A 11 -4.60 7.70 -16.75
CA ARG A 11 -5.39 6.45 -16.65
C ARG A 11 -6.13 6.33 -15.32
N LEU A 12 -5.52 6.81 -14.23
CA LEU A 12 -6.11 6.76 -12.90
C LEU A 12 -7.21 7.81 -12.71
N THR A 13 -6.97 9.05 -13.12
CA THR A 13 -7.97 10.13 -13.04
C THR A 13 -9.13 9.86 -13.99
N GLY A 14 -8.87 9.20 -15.12
CA GLY A 14 -9.86 8.91 -16.15
C GLY A 14 -10.26 10.16 -16.94
N GLY A 15 -11.24 10.01 -17.82
CA GLY A 15 -11.83 11.12 -18.56
C GLY A 15 -12.97 11.78 -17.79
N GLN A 16 -13.44 12.92 -18.31
CA GLN A 16 -14.57 13.67 -17.74
C GLN A 16 -15.82 12.80 -17.51
N GLU A 17 -16.17 11.92 -18.47
CA GLU A 17 -17.33 11.02 -18.35
C GLU A 17 -17.21 10.06 -17.15
N GLU A 18 -16.01 9.53 -16.91
CA GLU A 18 -15.75 8.63 -15.78
C GLU A 18 -15.91 9.36 -14.45
N ILE A 19 -15.41 10.59 -14.38
CA ILE A 19 -15.53 11.44 -13.20
C ILE A 19 -16.98 11.81 -12.93
N GLU A 20 -17.74 12.18 -13.96
CA GLU A 20 -19.17 12.46 -13.84
C GLU A 20 -19.94 11.25 -13.30
N ARG A 21 -19.68 10.06 -13.86
CA ARG A 21 -20.26 8.79 -13.40
C ARG A 21 -19.92 8.51 -11.94
N GLN A 22 -18.66 8.71 -11.56
CA GLN A 22 -18.20 8.51 -10.20
C GLN A 22 -18.89 9.46 -9.20
N ILE A 23 -19.04 10.74 -9.57
CA ILE A 23 -19.77 11.73 -8.78
C ILE A 23 -21.22 11.30 -8.63
N ASP A 24 -21.89 10.88 -9.70
CA ASP A 24 -23.29 10.45 -9.64
C ASP A 24 -23.47 9.23 -8.73
N MET A 25 -22.56 8.24 -8.79
CA MET A 25 -22.54 7.11 -7.87
C MET A 25 -22.39 7.54 -6.40
N LEU A 26 -21.49 8.49 -6.12
CA LEU A 26 -21.30 9.04 -4.77
C LEU A 26 -22.53 9.80 -4.29
N ILE A 27 -23.19 10.57 -5.15
CA ILE A 27 -24.46 11.24 -4.82
C ILE A 27 -25.48 10.21 -4.37
N GLN A 28 -25.71 9.14 -5.14
CA GLN A 28 -26.66 8.09 -4.78
C GLN A 28 -26.29 7.42 -3.45
N LYS A 29 -25.02 7.06 -3.26
CA LYS A 29 -24.51 6.45 -2.03
C LYS A 29 -24.72 7.34 -0.80
N HIS A 30 -24.64 8.65 -0.94
CA HIS A 30 -24.74 9.58 0.19
C HIS A 30 -26.15 10.14 0.42
N LEU A 31 -27.06 10.08 -0.55
CA LEU A 31 -28.46 10.47 -0.38
C LEU A 31 -29.19 9.62 0.67
N GLY A 32 -28.95 8.31 0.69
CA GLY A 32 -29.58 7.39 1.66
C GLY A 32 -29.04 7.47 3.09
N LYS A 33 -28.07 8.36 3.38
CA LYS A 33 -27.40 8.42 4.68
C LYS A 33 -27.92 9.60 5.51
N VAL A 34 -28.36 9.33 6.74
CA VAL A 34 -28.64 10.34 7.76
C VAL A 34 -27.31 10.91 8.25
N HIS A 35 -27.08 12.21 8.08
CA HIS A 35 -25.82 12.85 8.47
C HIS A 35 -25.97 14.36 8.63
N PHE A 36 -25.27 14.95 9.59
CA PHE A 36 -25.23 16.41 9.79
C PHE A 36 -24.38 17.17 8.75
N ILE A 37 -23.45 16.51 8.05
CA ILE A 37 -22.59 17.15 7.05
C ILE A 37 -23.39 17.28 5.76
N PRO A 38 -23.48 18.48 5.15
CA PRO A 38 -24.21 18.67 3.91
C PRO A 38 -23.75 17.74 2.80
N LEU A 39 -24.70 17.26 1.99
CA LEU A 39 -24.46 16.28 0.91
C LEU A 39 -23.28 16.66 0.00
N LYS A 40 -23.15 17.94 -0.38
CA LYS A 40 -22.06 18.41 -1.25
C LYS A 40 -20.66 18.08 -0.71
N TYR A 41 -20.43 18.27 0.60
CA TYR A 41 -19.12 18.02 1.21
C TYR A 41 -18.87 16.53 1.41
N ARG A 42 -19.92 15.75 1.66
CA ARG A 42 -19.81 14.29 1.75
C ARG A 42 -19.45 13.65 0.41
N VAL A 43 -20.05 14.13 -0.68
CA VAL A 43 -19.72 13.69 -2.05
C VAL A 43 -18.30 14.12 -2.42
N LEU A 44 -17.94 15.39 -2.17
CA LEU A 44 -16.58 15.88 -2.44
C LEU A 44 -15.51 15.10 -1.64
N GLY A 45 -15.74 14.89 -0.34
CA GLY A 45 -14.83 14.09 0.49
C GLY A 45 -14.70 12.64 0.01
N GLY A 46 -15.81 12.01 -0.40
CA GLY A 46 -15.79 10.68 -0.99
C GLY A 46 -15.04 10.61 -2.33
N PHE A 47 -15.16 11.64 -3.15
CA PHE A 47 -14.44 11.77 -4.42
C PHE A 47 -12.92 11.89 -4.18
N ILE A 48 -12.49 12.83 -3.33
CA ILE A 48 -11.07 12.99 -2.97
C ILE A 48 -10.51 11.71 -2.35
N GLN A 49 -11.26 11.04 -1.46
CA GLN A 49 -10.84 9.77 -0.89
C GLN A 49 -10.62 8.69 -1.95
N SER A 50 -11.47 8.63 -2.97
CA SER A 50 -11.31 7.67 -4.06
C SER A 50 -10.05 7.92 -4.90
N LEU A 51 -9.69 9.19 -5.11
CA LEU A 51 -8.46 9.57 -5.79
C LEU A 51 -7.23 9.20 -4.95
N ASN A 52 -7.28 9.38 -3.63
CA ASN A 52 -6.20 8.93 -2.74
C ASN A 52 -6.01 7.40 -2.76
N ILE A 53 -7.09 6.62 -2.89
CA ILE A 53 -6.99 5.16 -3.04
C ILE A 53 -6.29 4.82 -4.36
N LYS A 54 -6.72 5.42 -5.48
CA LYS A 54 -6.08 5.26 -6.79
C LYS A 54 -4.62 5.71 -6.79
N PHE A 55 -4.26 6.71 -6.00
CA PHE A 55 -2.87 7.13 -5.84
C PHE A 55 -2.05 6.09 -5.06
N GLY A 56 -2.63 5.34 -4.13
CA GLY A 56 -1.98 4.16 -3.56
C GLY A 56 -1.63 3.12 -4.62
N GLU A 57 -2.59 2.80 -5.50
CA GLU A 57 -2.40 1.87 -6.63
C GLU A 57 -1.36 2.40 -7.64
N PHE A 58 -1.33 3.71 -7.88
CA PHE A 58 -0.29 4.37 -8.68
C PHE A 58 1.11 4.08 -8.17
N VAL A 59 1.33 4.19 -6.86
CA VAL A 59 2.64 3.98 -6.25
C VAL A 59 3.08 2.52 -6.43
N GLU A 60 2.16 1.57 -6.26
CA GLU A 60 2.43 0.15 -6.51
C GLU A 60 2.84 -0.09 -7.98
N LEU A 61 2.08 0.47 -8.92
CA LEU A 61 2.37 0.42 -10.36
C LEU A 61 3.73 1.03 -10.69
N LEU A 62 4.00 2.22 -10.17
CA LEU A 62 5.25 2.95 -10.42
C LEU A 62 6.46 2.14 -9.95
N LEU A 63 6.37 1.53 -8.77
CA LEU A 63 7.48 0.75 -8.22
C LEU A 63 7.74 -0.52 -9.06
N ASP A 64 6.68 -1.21 -9.48
CA ASP A 64 6.76 -2.39 -10.35
C ASP A 64 7.42 -2.06 -11.71
N GLU A 65 7.00 -0.95 -12.34
CA GLU A 65 7.58 -0.46 -13.60
C GLU A 65 9.06 -0.06 -13.45
N ILE A 66 9.41 0.61 -12.35
CA ILE A 66 10.80 0.96 -12.06
C ILE A 66 11.61 -0.32 -11.94
N ILE A 67 11.14 -1.30 -11.15
CA ILE A 67 11.86 -2.57 -10.96
C ILE A 67 12.02 -3.33 -12.28
N ALA A 68 10.97 -3.37 -13.11
CA ALA A 68 11.02 -4.00 -14.42
C ALA A 68 12.01 -3.32 -15.39
N SER A 69 12.27 -2.02 -15.21
CA SER A 69 13.20 -1.24 -16.03
C SER A 69 14.67 -1.33 -15.59
N GLU A 70 14.94 -1.83 -14.38
CA GLU A 70 16.29 -1.89 -13.83
C GLU A 70 17.04 -3.15 -14.31
N PRO A 71 18.21 -3.00 -14.95
CA PRO A 71 18.91 -4.12 -15.59
C PRO A 71 19.46 -5.16 -14.59
N ASN A 72 19.64 -4.76 -13.33
CA ASN A 72 20.19 -5.61 -12.28
C ASN A 72 19.10 -6.37 -11.51
N PHE A 73 17.82 -6.14 -11.83
CA PHE A 73 16.72 -6.85 -11.21
C PHE A 73 16.20 -7.95 -12.12
N THR A 74 15.70 -9.02 -11.52
CA THR A 74 14.93 -10.04 -12.22
C THR A 74 13.54 -10.08 -11.62
N VAL A 75 12.55 -9.59 -12.35
CA VAL A 75 11.14 -9.69 -11.94
C VAL A 75 10.74 -11.16 -11.88
N VAL A 76 10.03 -11.56 -10.83
CA VAL A 76 9.48 -12.91 -10.74
C VAL A 76 8.14 -12.91 -11.49
N GLU A 77 8.17 -13.33 -12.75
CA GLU A 77 7.01 -13.31 -13.65
C GLU A 77 5.79 -14.02 -13.05
N GLY A 78 4.62 -13.39 -13.20
CA GLY A 78 3.34 -13.93 -12.74
C GLY A 78 3.12 -13.91 -11.22
N MET A 79 4.07 -13.36 -10.45
CA MET A 79 3.98 -13.31 -8.98
C MET A 79 3.99 -11.90 -8.39
N SER A 80 4.54 -10.92 -9.12
CA SER A 80 4.37 -9.49 -8.78
C SER A 80 2.93 -9.06 -9.08
N ARG A 81 2.35 -8.23 -8.21
CA ARG A 81 0.98 -7.70 -8.29
C ARG A 81 -0.09 -8.78 -8.47
N ALA A 82 0.13 -9.94 -7.84
CA ALA A 82 -0.73 -11.10 -7.93
C ALA A 82 -1.25 -11.52 -6.55
N THR A 83 -2.47 -12.06 -6.52
CA THR A 83 -2.96 -12.82 -5.37
C THR A 83 -2.51 -14.26 -5.54
N LEU A 84 -1.62 -14.71 -4.66
CA LEU A 84 -1.08 -16.06 -4.67
C LEU A 84 -1.78 -16.93 -3.64
N THR A 85 -1.99 -18.20 -3.97
CA THR A 85 -2.35 -19.22 -2.96
C THR A 85 -1.07 -19.74 -2.35
N LEU A 86 -0.80 -19.35 -1.11
CA LEU A 86 0.42 -19.69 -0.37
C LEU A 86 0.11 -20.64 0.78
N GLU A 87 1.03 -21.56 1.04
CA GLU A 87 0.94 -22.48 2.17
C GLU A 87 1.51 -21.83 3.44
N LEU A 88 0.70 -21.82 4.50
CA LEU A 88 1.10 -21.36 5.82
C LEU A 88 1.01 -22.50 6.83
N GLU A 89 2.10 -22.70 7.56
CA GLU A 89 2.13 -23.60 8.69
C GLU A 89 1.35 -23.00 9.88
N GLU A 90 0.48 -23.81 10.50
CA GLU A 90 -0.46 -23.34 11.52
C GLU A 90 0.22 -22.72 12.75
N ASN A 91 1.33 -23.29 13.23
CA ASN A 91 2.07 -22.73 14.36
C ASN A 91 2.82 -21.45 13.99
N CYS A 92 3.36 -21.38 12.77
CA CYS A 92 4.01 -20.19 12.24
C CYS A 92 3.02 -19.04 12.15
N GLU A 93 1.81 -19.30 11.65
CA GLU A 93 0.77 -18.27 11.56
C GLU A 93 0.38 -17.77 12.96
N ARG A 94 0.17 -18.68 13.93
CA ARG A 94 -0.11 -18.30 15.32
C ARG A 94 1.03 -17.49 15.95
N PHE A 95 2.28 -17.88 15.70
CA PHE A 95 3.43 -17.16 16.21
C PHE A 95 3.52 -15.73 15.65
N ILE A 96 3.23 -15.54 14.36
CA ILE A 96 3.12 -14.21 13.75
C ILE A 96 2.00 -13.40 14.41
N ASP A 97 0.85 -14.02 14.67
CA ASP A 97 -0.27 -13.35 15.34
C ASP A 97 0.09 -12.95 16.77
N GLU A 98 0.75 -13.81 17.53
CA GLU A 98 1.24 -13.49 18.88
C GLU A 98 2.26 -12.36 18.88
N TYR A 99 3.21 -12.37 17.93
CA TYR A 99 4.19 -11.31 17.74
C TYR A 99 3.53 -9.94 17.52
N VAL A 100 2.56 -9.89 16.61
CA VAL A 100 1.86 -8.66 16.22
C VAL A 100 0.85 -8.22 17.28
N ASN A 101 0.25 -9.15 18.03
CA ASN A 101 -0.72 -8.82 19.08
C ASN A 101 -0.07 -8.35 20.38
N ASN A 102 1.21 -8.66 20.59
CA ASN A 102 1.95 -8.32 21.82
C ASN A 102 3.22 -7.49 21.52
N PRO A 103 3.13 -6.33 20.86
CA PRO A 103 4.29 -5.48 20.61
C PRO A 103 4.90 -4.95 21.92
N PRO A 104 6.21 -4.66 21.94
CA PRO A 104 6.82 -3.96 23.05
C PRO A 104 6.19 -2.57 23.19
N ARG A 105 6.08 -2.05 24.43
CA ARG A 105 5.39 -0.80 24.74
C ARG A 105 6.36 0.25 25.24
N GLY A 106 6.30 1.42 24.61
CA GLY A 106 7.17 2.54 24.97
C GLY A 106 8.53 2.46 24.29
N ARG A 107 9.14 3.63 24.13
CA ARG A 107 10.32 3.83 23.29
C ARG A 107 11.51 2.94 23.70
N ASP A 108 11.83 2.91 24.99
CA ASP A 108 13.02 2.20 25.47
C ASP A 108 12.88 0.69 25.35
N GLU A 109 11.69 0.14 25.63
CA GLU A 109 11.42 -1.29 25.44
C GLU A 109 11.54 -1.68 23.96
N ILE A 110 11.00 -0.85 23.06
CA ILE A 110 11.10 -1.09 21.61
C ILE A 110 12.58 -1.08 21.18
N LEU A 111 13.33 -0.02 21.49
CA LEU A 111 14.73 0.12 21.07
C LEU A 111 15.61 -1.02 21.60
N ASN A 112 15.37 -1.48 22.84
CA ASN A 112 16.19 -2.51 23.47
C ASN A 112 15.83 -3.94 23.04
N SER A 113 14.65 -4.16 22.44
CA SER A 113 14.15 -5.52 22.16
C SER A 113 13.88 -5.82 20.69
N ILE A 114 13.70 -4.80 19.83
CA ILE A 114 13.21 -5.00 18.47
C ILE A 114 14.09 -5.95 17.65
N ASP A 115 15.41 -5.83 17.75
CA ASP A 115 16.37 -6.68 17.03
C ASP A 115 16.24 -8.16 17.43
N ASN A 116 16.18 -8.44 18.73
CA ASN A 116 16.05 -9.80 19.22
C ASN A 116 14.69 -10.39 18.85
N ARG A 117 13.62 -9.59 18.98
CA ARG A 117 12.26 -10.02 18.67
C ARG A 117 12.08 -10.39 17.20
N ILE A 118 12.60 -9.57 16.28
CA ILE A 118 12.47 -9.85 14.85
C ILE A 118 13.38 -11.00 14.40
N ASN A 119 14.57 -11.14 14.97
CA ASN A 119 15.46 -12.25 14.67
C ASN A 119 14.87 -13.60 15.15
N ASP A 120 14.23 -13.63 16.33
CA ASP A 120 13.49 -14.81 16.80
C ASP A 120 12.30 -15.12 15.87
N LEU A 121 11.53 -14.10 15.48
CA LEU A 121 10.44 -14.26 14.52
C LEU A 121 10.90 -14.89 13.21
N TYR A 122 11.96 -14.37 12.60
CA TYR A 122 12.49 -14.95 11.36
C TYR A 122 13.00 -16.36 11.57
N SER A 123 13.72 -16.63 12.65
CA SER A 123 14.18 -17.98 12.98
C SER A 123 13.01 -18.98 13.09
N LYS A 124 11.90 -18.57 13.72
CA LYS A 124 10.68 -19.38 13.81
C LYS A 124 9.99 -19.57 12.48
N ILE A 125 9.87 -18.51 11.66
CA ILE A 125 9.30 -18.61 10.31
C ILE A 125 10.05 -19.65 9.48
N PHE A 126 11.38 -19.56 9.41
CA PHE A 126 12.19 -20.50 8.63
C PHE A 126 12.10 -21.93 9.16
N LEU A 127 12.16 -22.11 10.48
CA LEU A 127 12.06 -23.43 11.11
C LEU A 127 10.71 -24.10 10.81
N LEU A 128 9.61 -23.37 11.01
CA LEU A 128 8.27 -23.93 10.92
C LEU A 128 7.82 -24.12 9.48
N GLN A 129 8.06 -23.14 8.59
CA GLN A 129 7.66 -23.25 7.18
C GLN A 129 8.41 -24.36 6.43
N ASN A 130 9.65 -24.67 6.83
CA ASN A 130 10.44 -25.75 6.23
C ASN A 130 10.26 -27.10 6.92
N SER A 131 9.42 -27.22 7.94
CA SER A 131 9.14 -28.48 8.61
C SER A 131 8.43 -29.47 7.68
N SER A 132 8.90 -30.72 7.65
CA SER A 132 8.30 -31.81 6.87
C SER A 132 7.14 -32.50 7.59
N THR A 133 6.94 -32.25 8.89
CA THR A 133 5.94 -32.93 9.73
C THR A 133 4.81 -32.00 10.18
N SER A 134 4.88 -30.72 9.82
CA SER A 134 3.91 -29.72 10.25
C SER A 134 2.63 -29.72 9.43
N LYS A 135 1.58 -29.09 10.00
CA LYS A 135 0.29 -28.91 9.32
C LYS A 135 0.28 -27.58 8.59
N PHE A 136 -0.08 -27.64 7.31
CA PHE A 136 -0.19 -26.48 6.44
C PHE A 136 -1.63 -26.29 6.01
N HIS A 137 -2.01 -25.04 5.81
CA HIS A 137 -3.25 -24.67 5.12
C HIS A 137 -2.93 -23.64 4.03
N GLU A 138 -3.79 -23.58 3.03
CA GLU A 138 -3.68 -22.62 1.94
C GLU A 138 -4.36 -21.30 2.29
N LYS A 139 -3.74 -20.20 1.85
CA LYS A 139 -4.28 -18.86 2.02
C LYS A 139 -4.02 -17.99 0.80
N GLN A 140 -5.04 -17.26 0.36
CA GLN A 140 -4.87 -16.25 -0.67
C GLN A 140 -4.25 -14.99 -0.08
N LEU A 141 -3.09 -14.60 -0.60
CA LEU A 141 -2.31 -13.47 -0.13
C LEU A 141 -1.85 -12.63 -1.32
N ASP A 142 -2.09 -11.33 -1.24
CA ASP A 142 -1.62 -10.39 -2.25
C ASP A 142 -0.12 -10.16 -2.09
N VAL A 143 0.58 -10.21 -3.20
CA VAL A 143 1.99 -9.87 -3.32
C VAL A 143 2.07 -8.61 -4.17
N ASN A 144 2.44 -7.47 -3.57
CA ASN A 144 2.57 -6.23 -4.33
C ASN A 144 3.73 -6.32 -5.31
N VAL A 145 4.96 -6.47 -4.82
CA VAL A 145 6.17 -6.45 -5.66
C VAL A 145 7.10 -7.59 -5.26
N LEU A 146 7.62 -8.31 -6.27
CA LEU A 146 8.54 -9.43 -6.06
C LEU A 146 9.60 -9.50 -7.16
N PHE A 147 10.87 -9.41 -6.76
CA PHE A 147 12.00 -9.44 -7.67
C PHE A 147 13.23 -10.10 -7.04
N LYS A 148 14.24 -10.41 -7.85
CA LYS A 148 15.58 -10.77 -7.38
C LYS A 148 16.56 -9.64 -7.60
N PHE A 149 17.46 -9.47 -6.66
CA PHE A 149 18.65 -8.64 -6.77
C PHE A 149 19.82 -9.38 -6.11
N ASP A 150 20.92 -9.51 -6.84
CA ASP A 150 22.14 -10.21 -6.38
C ASP A 150 21.88 -11.63 -5.85
N GLY A 151 20.97 -12.37 -6.50
CA GLY A 151 20.60 -13.74 -6.14
C GLY A 151 19.60 -13.88 -4.99
N THR A 152 19.29 -12.80 -4.27
CA THR A 152 18.30 -12.77 -3.17
C THR A 152 16.93 -12.35 -3.68
N TYR A 153 15.87 -13.02 -3.23
CA TYR A 153 14.49 -12.58 -3.46
C TYR A 153 14.13 -11.41 -2.55
N TYR A 154 13.40 -10.42 -3.07
CA TYR A 154 12.88 -9.30 -2.32
C TYR A 154 11.37 -9.22 -2.51
N TYR A 155 10.65 -9.39 -1.41
CA TYR A 155 9.22 -9.14 -1.34
C TYR A 155 8.99 -7.73 -0.81
N VAL A 156 8.30 -6.88 -1.55
CA VAL A 156 8.01 -5.51 -1.14
C VAL A 156 6.51 -5.30 -1.04
N GLU A 157 6.02 -5.02 0.17
CA GLU A 157 4.67 -4.50 0.42
C GLU A 157 4.75 -2.98 0.35
N THR A 158 3.94 -2.37 -0.51
CA THR A 158 4.02 -0.93 -0.77
C THR A 158 2.86 -0.20 -0.13
N LYS A 159 3.15 0.96 0.45
CA LYS A 159 2.17 1.87 1.06
C LYS A 159 2.49 3.30 0.67
N TYR A 160 1.45 4.11 0.42
CA TYR A 160 1.62 5.53 0.13
C TYR A 160 2.18 6.30 1.35
N ASN A 161 1.57 6.11 2.52
CA ASN A 161 1.91 6.78 3.77
C ASN A 161 1.89 5.82 4.95
N ASP A 162 2.67 6.16 5.97
CA ASP A 162 2.54 5.60 7.31
C ASP A 162 1.67 6.54 8.14
N ASP A 163 0.36 6.49 7.92
CA ASP A 163 -0.64 7.33 8.62
C ASP A 163 -1.91 6.55 9.02
N HIS A 164 -1.90 5.23 8.82
CA HIS A 164 -3.04 4.35 9.09
C HIS A 164 -3.41 4.28 10.56
N ASP A 165 -4.71 4.25 10.87
CA ASP A 165 -5.21 4.05 12.24
C ASP A 165 -4.59 2.82 12.94
N THR A 166 -4.62 2.78 14.28
CA THR A 166 -3.88 1.77 15.06
C THR A 166 -4.25 0.34 14.68
N GLY A 167 -5.53 0.07 14.37
CA GLY A 167 -5.99 -1.25 13.95
C GLY A 167 -5.44 -1.64 12.58
N LYS A 168 -5.58 -0.76 11.59
CA LYS A 168 -5.02 -0.98 10.24
C LYS A 168 -3.50 -1.10 10.26
N PHE A 169 -2.81 -0.32 11.09
CA PHE A 169 -1.37 -0.39 11.23
C PHE A 169 -0.92 -1.78 11.71
N GLN A 170 -1.61 -2.34 12.71
CA GLN A 170 -1.38 -3.70 13.17
C GLN A 170 -1.67 -4.74 12.06
N ASP A 171 -2.80 -4.60 11.36
CA ASP A 171 -3.21 -5.54 10.31
C ASP A 171 -2.25 -5.57 9.12
N ILE A 172 -1.68 -4.42 8.74
CA ILE A 172 -0.67 -4.33 7.67
C ILE A 172 0.56 -5.17 8.04
N ASN A 173 1.08 -5.02 9.25
CA ASN A 173 2.25 -5.79 9.70
C ASN A 173 1.94 -7.29 9.76
N ARG A 174 0.73 -7.67 10.22
CA ARG A 174 0.29 -9.08 10.21
C ARG A 174 0.23 -9.65 8.79
N LYS A 175 -0.42 -8.95 7.85
CA LYS A 175 -0.52 -9.38 6.45
C LYS A 175 0.87 -9.51 5.83
N PHE A 176 1.71 -8.49 5.99
CA PHE A 176 3.08 -8.45 5.50
C PHE A 176 3.91 -9.66 5.96
N LEU A 177 3.91 -9.96 7.25
CA LEU A 177 4.66 -11.08 7.82
C LEU A 177 4.11 -12.45 7.38
N LYS A 178 2.79 -12.59 7.25
CA LYS A 178 2.15 -13.82 6.75
C LYS A 178 2.47 -14.06 5.28
N THR A 179 2.40 -13.03 4.43
CA THR A 179 2.82 -13.14 3.02
C THR A 179 4.29 -13.54 2.92
N TYR A 180 5.17 -12.89 3.67
CA TYR A 180 6.58 -13.27 3.73
C TYR A 180 6.79 -14.75 4.12
N ALA A 181 6.13 -15.21 5.19
CA ALA A 181 6.22 -16.62 5.60
C ALA A 181 5.76 -17.58 4.50
N GLY A 182 4.64 -17.28 3.83
CA GLY A 182 4.17 -18.07 2.69
C GLY A 182 5.19 -18.14 1.55
N LEU A 183 5.84 -17.02 1.23
CA LEU A 183 6.87 -16.95 0.20
C LEU A 183 8.15 -17.73 0.57
N VAL A 184 8.54 -17.77 1.84
CA VAL A 184 9.65 -18.61 2.32
C VAL A 184 9.43 -20.07 1.94
N LYS A 185 8.23 -20.61 2.17
CA LYS A 185 7.85 -21.98 1.77
C LYS A 185 7.81 -22.12 0.25
N HIS A 186 7.13 -21.19 -0.42
CA HIS A 186 6.92 -21.22 -1.86
C HIS A 186 8.24 -21.31 -2.64
N PHE A 187 9.25 -20.52 -2.25
CA PHE A 187 10.58 -20.54 -2.87
C PHE A 187 11.54 -21.55 -2.25
N LYS A 188 11.09 -22.32 -1.26
CA LYS A 188 11.92 -23.30 -0.51
C LYS A 188 13.18 -22.64 0.08
N CYS A 189 13.02 -21.42 0.58
CA CYS A 189 14.11 -20.71 1.24
C CYS A 189 14.37 -21.35 2.61
N THR A 190 15.60 -21.78 2.84
CA THR A 190 16.05 -22.42 4.08
C THR A 190 16.84 -21.49 4.99
N ASN A 191 17.25 -20.31 4.50
CA ASN A 191 17.91 -19.31 5.31
C ASN A 191 17.45 -17.86 4.99
N PRO A 192 17.59 -16.93 5.95
CA PRO A 192 17.14 -15.54 5.80
C PRO A 192 17.84 -14.73 4.70
N ASP A 193 18.94 -15.19 4.11
CA ASP A 193 19.66 -14.44 3.08
C ASP A 193 19.13 -14.73 1.66
N GLN A 194 18.29 -15.75 1.52
CA GLN A 194 17.65 -16.10 0.25
C GLN A 194 16.43 -15.24 -0.07
N ILE A 195 15.75 -14.70 0.95
CA ILE A 195 14.57 -13.86 0.77
C ILE A 195 14.50 -12.78 1.86
N LYS A 196 14.28 -11.52 1.46
CA LYS A 196 14.14 -10.38 2.36
C LYS A 196 12.79 -9.69 2.16
N PRO A 197 12.03 -9.44 3.23
CA PRO A 197 10.80 -8.67 3.14
C PRO A 197 11.07 -7.19 3.39
N ILE A 198 10.41 -6.31 2.63
CA ILE A 198 10.45 -4.85 2.79
C ILE A 198 9.03 -4.31 2.86
N LEU A 199 8.71 -3.58 3.93
CA LEU A 199 7.53 -2.71 4.00
C LEU A 199 7.96 -1.32 3.55
N TYR A 200 7.62 -0.96 2.32
CA TYR A 200 8.01 0.29 1.70
C TYR A 200 6.92 1.35 1.83
N TYR A 201 7.27 2.50 2.40
CA TYR A 201 6.44 3.70 2.39
C TYR A 201 6.96 4.70 1.35
N PHE A 202 6.11 5.14 0.44
CA PHE A 202 6.52 6.11 -0.58
C PHE A 202 6.94 7.44 0.02
N ASN A 203 6.23 7.93 1.05
CA ASN A 203 6.62 9.13 1.77
C ASN A 203 7.47 8.86 3.02
N GLN A 204 8.16 9.90 3.47
CA GLN A 204 9.05 9.85 4.64
C GLN A 204 8.33 10.01 5.98
N SER A 205 7.02 10.31 5.98
CA SER A 205 6.22 10.46 7.19
C SER A 205 6.30 9.19 8.05
N ILE A 206 6.41 9.38 9.37
CA ILE A 206 6.49 8.30 10.35
C ILE A 206 5.39 8.50 11.38
N ARG A 207 4.50 7.50 11.53
CA ARG A 207 3.47 7.53 12.56
C ARG A 207 3.99 7.11 13.92
N TYR A 208 4.76 6.01 13.94
CA TYR A 208 5.31 5.44 15.17
C TYR A 208 6.84 5.38 15.09
N ASN A 209 7.49 6.13 15.96
CA ASN A 209 8.95 6.14 16.07
C ASN A 209 9.38 5.92 17.53
N PRO A 210 10.06 4.80 17.85
CA PRO A 210 10.41 3.69 16.96
C PRO A 210 9.19 2.86 16.54
N ASN A 211 9.30 2.15 15.41
CA ASN A 211 8.29 1.18 15.00
C ASN A 211 8.35 -0.06 15.92
N PRO A 212 7.22 -0.54 16.47
CA PRO A 212 7.23 -1.65 17.44
C PRO A 212 7.29 -3.05 16.80
N TYR A 213 7.21 -3.17 15.47
CA TYR A 213 7.10 -4.45 14.75
C TYR A 213 8.27 -4.72 13.80
N LEU A 214 8.91 -3.70 13.24
CA LEU A 214 9.92 -3.85 12.20
C LEU A 214 11.03 -2.81 12.37
N ARG A 215 12.22 -3.08 11.86
CA ARG A 215 13.35 -2.14 11.98
C ARG A 215 13.34 -1.16 10.83
N GLU A 216 13.56 0.11 11.15
CA GLU A 216 13.76 1.17 10.17
C GLU A 216 15.08 0.95 9.41
N ASN A 217 15.06 1.23 8.11
CA ASN A 217 16.18 1.05 7.16
C ASN A 217 16.64 -0.39 6.91
N ILE A 218 15.93 -1.39 7.44
CA ILE A 218 16.16 -2.80 7.15
C ILE A 218 14.90 -3.40 6.54
N GLU A 219 13.86 -3.64 7.36
CA GLU A 219 12.56 -4.10 6.87
C GLU A 219 11.68 -2.94 6.44
N ILE A 220 11.77 -1.79 7.10
CA ILE A 220 11.04 -0.59 6.69
C ILE A 220 11.95 0.28 5.85
N MET A 221 11.50 0.60 4.64
CA MET A 221 12.13 1.59 3.78
C MET A 221 11.15 2.71 3.48
N ARG A 222 11.63 3.95 3.36
CA ARG A 222 10.81 5.14 3.21
C ARG A 222 11.40 6.06 2.15
N GLY A 223 10.56 6.54 1.23
CA GLY A 223 10.95 7.46 0.17
C GLY A 223 12.27 7.08 -0.52
N PRO A 224 13.34 7.88 -0.38
CA PRO A 224 14.60 7.65 -1.09
C PRO A 224 15.40 6.43 -0.62
N THR A 225 15.10 5.82 0.54
CA THR A 225 15.96 4.76 1.08
C THR A 225 15.95 3.50 0.22
N PHE A 226 14.80 3.12 -0.35
CA PHE A 226 14.70 2.01 -1.31
C PHE A 226 15.61 2.22 -2.53
N PHE A 227 15.46 3.36 -3.19
CA PHE A 227 16.21 3.72 -4.40
C PHE A 227 17.71 3.77 -4.18
N THR A 228 18.12 4.23 -2.99
CA THR A 228 19.52 4.33 -2.59
C THR A 228 20.08 2.95 -2.24
N HIS A 229 19.34 2.14 -1.49
CA HIS A 229 19.72 0.78 -1.11
C HIS A 229 20.00 -0.09 -2.33
N PHE A 230 19.08 -0.09 -3.30
CA PHE A 230 19.21 -0.89 -4.51
C PHE A 230 19.96 -0.18 -5.65
N LYS A 231 20.45 1.04 -5.43
CA LYS A 231 21.20 1.85 -6.41
C LYS A 231 20.51 1.95 -7.78
N THR A 232 19.18 2.03 -7.77
CA THR A 232 18.34 2.21 -8.97
C THR A 232 18.82 3.38 -9.83
N HIS A 233 18.67 3.28 -11.15
CA HIS A 233 18.96 4.38 -12.07
C HIS A 233 18.00 5.55 -11.81
N THR A 234 16.71 5.25 -11.68
CA THR A 234 15.67 6.25 -11.37
C THR A 234 15.83 6.76 -9.95
N LYS A 235 15.83 8.07 -9.73
CA LYS A 235 15.96 8.64 -8.37
C LYS A 235 14.62 9.09 -7.81
N TYR A 236 14.41 8.85 -6.51
CA TYR A 236 13.22 9.34 -5.80
C TYR A 236 12.99 10.85 -6.00
N GLY A 237 14.06 11.66 -5.98
CA GLY A 237 13.95 13.11 -6.18
C GLY A 237 13.42 13.50 -7.56
N GLU A 238 13.70 12.72 -8.61
CA GLU A 238 13.16 12.96 -9.96
C GLU A 238 11.66 12.68 -9.99
N ILE A 239 11.23 11.57 -9.38
CA ILE A 239 9.81 11.21 -9.25
C ILE A 239 9.08 12.29 -8.43
N GLN A 240 9.63 12.68 -7.30
CA GLN A 240 9.06 13.71 -6.43
C GLN A 240 8.89 15.03 -7.18
N HIS A 241 9.90 15.45 -7.95
CA HIS A 241 9.81 16.67 -8.75
C HIS A 241 8.67 16.58 -9.79
N ILE A 242 8.60 15.47 -10.55
CA ILE A 242 7.55 15.26 -11.54
C ILE A 242 6.15 15.30 -10.91
N LEU A 243 5.96 14.60 -9.79
CA LEU A 243 4.66 14.54 -9.11
C LEU A 243 4.25 15.89 -8.54
N ASN A 244 5.17 16.65 -7.95
CA ASN A 244 4.88 17.98 -7.43
C ASN A 244 4.48 18.93 -8.56
N THR A 245 5.25 18.97 -9.66
CA THR A 245 4.92 19.81 -10.82
C THR A 245 3.58 19.42 -11.46
N LEU A 246 3.25 18.13 -11.50
CA LEU A 246 1.95 17.68 -11.96
C LEU A 246 0.83 18.10 -11.02
N GLY A 247 1.03 18.02 -9.71
CA GLY A 247 0.09 18.52 -8.70
C GLY A 247 -0.28 19.98 -8.95
N ASP A 248 0.73 20.83 -9.12
CA ASP A 248 0.52 22.27 -9.40
C ASP A 248 -0.24 22.49 -10.72
N THR A 249 0.03 21.68 -11.74
CA THR A 249 -0.62 21.83 -13.06
C THR A 249 -2.08 21.34 -13.05
N LEU A 250 -2.42 20.40 -12.17
CA LEU A 250 -3.74 19.78 -12.10
C LEU A 250 -4.70 20.53 -11.16
N GLU A 251 -4.26 21.57 -10.46
CA GLU A 251 -5.07 22.29 -9.47
C GLU A 251 -6.37 22.84 -10.08
N GLU A 252 -6.28 23.53 -11.23
CA GLU A 252 -7.46 24.08 -11.93
C GLU A 252 -8.44 22.99 -12.38
N GLU A 253 -7.93 21.83 -12.78
CA GLU A 253 -8.73 20.69 -13.20
C GLU A 253 -9.53 20.12 -12.01
N PHE A 254 -8.88 19.99 -10.85
CA PHE A 254 -9.50 19.51 -9.61
C PHE A 254 -10.53 20.50 -9.06
N ASP A 255 -10.28 21.81 -9.18
CA ASP A 255 -11.27 22.85 -8.88
C ASP A 255 -12.51 22.75 -9.78
N GLY A 256 -12.30 22.38 -11.05
CA GLY A 256 -13.37 22.02 -11.99
C GLY A 256 -14.23 20.86 -11.48
N TYR A 257 -13.60 19.80 -10.97
CA TYR A 257 -14.31 18.64 -10.40
C TYR A 257 -15.11 19.02 -9.14
N ALA A 258 -14.54 19.83 -8.25
CA ALA A 258 -15.26 20.34 -7.07
C ALA A 258 -16.46 21.21 -7.45
N SER A 259 -16.32 22.04 -8.48
CA SER A 259 -17.39 22.86 -9.04
C SER A 259 -18.50 22.01 -9.65
N MET A 260 -18.14 20.92 -10.35
CA MET A 260 -19.09 19.97 -10.92
C MET A 260 -19.94 19.28 -9.85
N VAL A 261 -19.33 18.81 -8.76
CA VAL A 261 -20.05 18.28 -7.58
C VAL A 261 -21.06 19.30 -7.06
N THR A 262 -20.63 20.55 -6.92
CA THR A 262 -21.49 21.63 -6.41
C THR A 262 -22.69 21.88 -7.33
N LYS A 263 -22.46 21.93 -8.65
CA LYS A 263 -23.51 22.15 -9.66
C LYS A 263 -24.55 21.01 -9.67
N LYS A 264 -24.10 19.75 -9.70
CA LYS A 264 -24.99 18.57 -9.70
C LYS A 264 -25.85 18.51 -8.44
N ILE A 265 -25.28 18.79 -7.26
CA ILE A 265 -26.04 18.84 -6.01
C ILE A 265 -27.05 19.99 -5.98
N HIS A 266 -26.69 21.16 -6.51
CA HIS A 266 -27.63 22.28 -6.61
C HIS A 266 -28.82 21.93 -7.50
N GLN A 267 -28.58 21.38 -8.70
CA GLN A 267 -29.62 20.93 -9.62
C GLN A 267 -30.55 19.89 -8.98
N LEU A 268 -29.98 18.93 -8.24
CA LEU A 268 -30.77 17.93 -7.52
C LEU A 268 -31.73 18.58 -6.50
N LYS A 269 -31.27 19.57 -5.74
CA LYS A 269 -32.10 20.29 -4.76
C LYS A 269 -33.22 21.08 -5.45
N VAL A 270 -32.91 21.76 -6.55
CA VAL A 270 -33.90 22.49 -7.35
C VAL A 270 -34.98 21.51 -7.85
N ASN A 271 -34.59 20.37 -8.40
CA ASN A 271 -35.52 19.36 -8.89
C ASN A 271 -36.40 18.77 -7.77
N GLN A 272 -35.83 18.56 -6.57
CA GLN A 272 -36.62 18.12 -5.41
C GLN A 272 -37.63 19.18 -4.95
N LEU A 273 -37.25 20.46 -4.96
CA LEU A 273 -38.14 21.56 -4.61
C LEU A 273 -39.30 21.72 -5.61
N LEU A 274 -39.04 21.51 -6.91
CA LEU A 274 -40.07 21.55 -7.95
C LEU A 274 -41.09 20.42 -7.76
N ARG A 275 -40.64 19.19 -7.48
CA ARG A 275 -41.52 18.03 -7.22
C ARG A 275 -42.37 18.15 -5.96
N LEU A 276 -42.01 19.02 -5.03
CA LEU A 276 -42.80 19.29 -3.82
C LEU A 276 -43.86 20.38 -4.02
N LYS A 277 -43.83 21.07 -5.17
CA LYS A 277 -44.79 22.13 -5.55
C LYS A 277 -45.86 21.64 -6.53
N GLU A 278 -45.73 20.40 -7.02
CA GLU A 278 -46.71 19.66 -7.84
C GLU A 278 -47.55 18.74 -6.94
#